data_AF-A0A6P1NZJ7-F1
#
_entry.id   AF-A0A6P1NZJ7-F1
#
_cell.length_a   1.000
_cell.length_b   1.000
_cell.length_c   1.000
_cell.angle_alpha   90.00
_cell.angle_beta   90.00
_cell.angle_gamma   90.00
#
_symmetry.space_group_name_H-M   'P 1'
#
loop_
_entity.id
_entity.type
_entity.pdbx_description
1 polymer ?
#
loop_
_entity_poly.entity_id
_entity_poly.type
_entity_poly.pdbx_seq_one_letter_code
_entity_poly.pdbx_strand_id
1 'polypeptide(L)'
;MKYEGIKVWLETSGNFQDGAALYACHGTNQALKDLFNKGEYSFSKKKLRSALEELLQQSLPTAKPAPVSSSFIQNRPKTVTKTPENVTKAPHPEVNGRLRALLDERTMLHAQLEYAGPMTRLFHCLRIVELTKLITAIYFNLEKPEEQPTDFSQIADRAQLKQELLNMRALRAKLRKNPKRQAELPALEEKINTVSQLLKQTQND
;
A
#
# COMPACT_ATOMS: atom_id res chain seq x y z
N MET A 1 -40.74 11.79 -12.52
CA MET A 1 -40.65 13.24 -12.21
C MET A 1 -39.73 13.58 -11.03
N LYS A 2 -39.37 12.68 -10.10
CA LYS A 2 -38.57 13.03 -8.90
C LYS A 2 -37.15 13.55 -9.15
N TYR A 3 -36.60 13.41 -10.37
CA TYR A 3 -35.20 13.70 -10.67
C TYR A 3 -34.98 14.60 -11.90
N GLU A 4 -36.05 15.22 -12.42
CA GLU A 4 -35.97 16.05 -13.64
C GLU A 4 -35.04 17.25 -13.45
N GLY A 5 -35.12 17.91 -12.28
CA GLY A 5 -34.24 19.03 -11.94
C GLY A 5 -32.77 18.64 -11.83
N ILE A 6 -32.46 17.40 -11.43
CA ILE A 6 -31.09 16.89 -11.38
C ILE A 6 -30.54 16.68 -12.79
N LYS A 7 -31.36 16.13 -13.69
CA LYS A 7 -30.97 15.90 -15.09
C LYS A 7 -30.65 17.21 -15.81
N VAL A 8 -31.53 18.21 -15.70
CA VAL A 8 -31.33 19.55 -16.29
C VAL A 8 -30.06 20.21 -15.76
N TRP A 9 -29.80 20.10 -14.46
CA TRP A 9 -28.60 20.68 -13.84
C TRP A 9 -27.30 20.03 -14.34
N LEU A 10 -27.29 18.72 -14.51
CA LEU A 10 -26.13 17.98 -15.02
C LEU A 10 -25.82 18.29 -16.49
N GLU A 11 -26.85 18.50 -17.31
CA GLU A 11 -26.73 18.85 -18.72
C GLU A 11 -26.27 20.31 -18.92
N THR A 12 -26.78 21.23 -18.10
CA THR A 12 -26.49 22.69 -18.24
C THR A 12 -25.25 23.12 -17.45
N SER A 13 -24.68 22.24 -16.62
CA SER A 13 -23.60 22.58 -15.68
C SER A 13 -23.93 23.81 -14.83
N GLY A 14 -25.08 23.75 -14.14
CA GLY A 14 -25.59 24.84 -13.31
C GLY A 14 -24.70 25.22 -12.13
N ASN A 15 -25.12 26.25 -11.37
CA ASN A 15 -24.36 26.75 -10.23
C ASN A 15 -24.27 25.69 -9.12
N PHE A 16 -23.16 25.71 -8.38
CA PHE A 16 -22.89 24.73 -7.31
C PHE A 16 -23.96 24.74 -6.21
N GLN A 17 -24.44 25.93 -5.83
CA GLN A 17 -25.48 26.08 -4.81
C GLN A 17 -26.79 25.39 -5.21
N ASP A 18 -27.20 25.51 -6.47
CA ASP A 18 -28.40 24.86 -6.98
C ASP A 18 -28.25 23.33 -6.97
N GLY A 19 -27.07 22.83 -7.35
CA GLY A 19 -26.76 21.40 -7.29
C GLY A 19 -26.73 20.86 -5.87
N ALA A 20 -26.15 21.61 -4.93
CA ALA A 20 -26.11 21.24 -3.51
C ALA A 20 -27.52 21.20 -2.90
N ALA A 21 -28.40 22.13 -3.26
CA ALA A 21 -29.80 22.13 -2.85
C ALA A 21 -30.56 20.91 -3.40
N LEU A 22 -30.35 20.58 -4.68
CA LEU A 22 -30.92 19.36 -5.29
C LEU A 22 -30.47 18.09 -4.54
N TYR A 23 -29.18 18.01 -4.18
CA TYR A 23 -28.67 16.89 -3.40
C TYR A 23 -29.17 16.89 -1.95
N ALA A 24 -29.40 18.04 -1.33
CA ALA A 24 -29.97 18.13 0.01
C ALA A 24 -31.40 17.55 0.07
N CYS A 25 -32.20 17.82 -0.95
CA CYS A 25 -33.58 17.34 -1.08
C CYS A 25 -33.68 15.84 -1.40
N HIS A 26 -32.80 15.32 -2.25
CA HIS A 26 -32.92 13.95 -2.79
C HIS A 26 -31.87 12.96 -2.30
N GLY A 27 -30.76 13.46 -1.73
CA GLY A 27 -29.65 12.66 -1.23
C GLY A 27 -29.94 12.00 0.12
N THR A 28 -29.39 10.80 0.31
CA THR A 28 -29.50 10.03 1.55
C THR A 28 -28.26 10.12 2.43
N ASN A 29 -27.10 10.44 1.85
CA ASN A 29 -25.83 10.49 2.58
C ASN A 29 -25.62 11.86 3.28
N GLN A 30 -25.71 11.85 4.62
CA GLN A 30 -25.57 13.05 5.44
C GLN A 30 -24.18 13.68 5.37
N ALA A 31 -23.11 12.88 5.33
CA ALA A 31 -21.74 13.39 5.25
C ALA A 31 -21.51 14.19 3.95
N LEU A 32 -22.16 13.79 2.84
CA LEU A 32 -22.11 14.54 1.59
C LEU A 32 -22.93 15.83 1.66
N LYS A 33 -24.07 15.85 2.35
CA LYS A 33 -24.83 17.09 2.60
C LYS A 33 -23.97 18.10 3.40
N ASP A 34 -23.33 17.63 4.46
CA ASP A 34 -22.45 18.46 5.28
C ASP A 34 -21.23 18.95 4.49
N LEU A 35 -20.69 18.11 3.60
CA LEU A 35 -19.59 18.49 2.72
C LEU A 35 -19.99 19.60 1.74
N PHE A 36 -21.18 19.52 1.13
CA PHE A 36 -21.65 20.54 0.18
C PHE A 36 -22.06 21.85 0.86
N ASN A 37 -22.57 21.78 2.10
CA ASN A 37 -22.88 22.97 2.91
C ASN A 37 -21.62 23.78 3.30
N LYS A 38 -20.44 23.15 3.36
CA LYS A 38 -19.19 23.84 3.72
C LYS A 38 -18.64 24.75 2.61
N GLY A 39 -19.20 24.70 1.39
CA GLY A 39 -18.88 25.62 0.30
C GLY A 39 -18.26 24.95 -0.93
N GLU A 40 -18.06 25.76 -1.99
CA GLU A 40 -17.56 25.29 -3.28
C GLU A 40 -16.03 25.18 -3.31
N TYR A 41 -15.55 23.95 -3.43
CA TYR A 41 -14.16 23.59 -3.73
C TYR A 41 -14.08 22.70 -4.97
N SER A 42 -12.96 22.72 -5.70
CA SER A 42 -12.75 21.89 -6.91
C SER A 42 -13.04 20.40 -6.69
N PHE A 43 -12.73 19.87 -5.50
CA PHE A 43 -13.06 18.50 -5.11
C PHE A 43 -14.56 18.31 -4.86
N SER A 44 -15.19 19.21 -4.11
CA SER A 44 -16.62 19.14 -3.79
C SER A 44 -17.49 19.24 -5.04
N LYS A 45 -17.09 20.03 -6.05
CA LYS A 45 -17.82 20.16 -7.32
C LYS A 45 -17.84 18.85 -8.11
N LYS A 46 -16.70 18.17 -8.20
CA LYS A 46 -16.60 16.84 -8.82
C LYS A 46 -17.44 15.81 -8.04
N LYS A 47 -17.39 15.86 -6.71
CA LYS A 47 -18.16 14.95 -5.86
C LYS A 47 -19.67 15.20 -5.92
N LEU A 48 -20.10 16.45 -5.99
CA LEU A 48 -21.51 16.83 -6.15
C LEU A 48 -22.08 16.27 -7.46
N ARG A 49 -21.35 16.46 -8.56
CA ARG A 49 -21.76 15.92 -9.87
C ARG A 49 -21.94 14.40 -9.84
N SER A 50 -20.94 13.68 -9.31
CA SER A 50 -20.97 12.22 -9.18
C SER A 50 -22.12 11.74 -8.29
N ALA A 51 -22.41 12.44 -7.20
CA ALA A 51 -23.47 12.06 -6.27
C ALA A 51 -24.88 12.31 -6.85
N LEU A 52 -25.04 13.37 -7.65
CA LEU A 52 -26.28 13.64 -8.39
C LEU A 52 -26.52 12.63 -9.52
N GLU A 53 -25.46 12.19 -10.22
CA GLU A 53 -25.53 11.10 -11.22
C GLU A 53 -25.94 9.76 -10.59
N GLU A 54 -25.44 9.45 -9.39
CA GLU A 54 -25.81 8.24 -8.65
C GLU A 54 -27.30 8.23 -8.26
N LEU A 55 -27.84 9.38 -7.83
CA LEU A 55 -29.27 9.50 -7.51
C LEU A 55 -30.18 9.27 -8.73
N LEU A 56 -29.73 9.66 -9.93
CA LEU A 56 -30.44 9.35 -11.16
C LEU A 56 -30.42 7.85 -11.47
N GLN A 57 -29.30 7.17 -11.25
CA GLN A 57 -29.18 5.72 -11.49
C GLN A 57 -30.05 4.90 -10.54
N GLN A 58 -30.19 5.33 -9.29
CA GLN A 58 -31.07 4.69 -8.29
C GLN A 58 -32.58 4.85 -8.61
N SER A 59 -32.93 5.76 -9.51
CA SER A 59 -34.33 6.03 -9.90
C SER A 59 -34.87 5.17 -11.05
N LEU A 60 -34.00 4.40 -11.73
CA LEU A 60 -34.46 3.43 -12.70
C LEU A 60 -35.02 2.20 -11.97
N PRO A 61 -36.20 1.69 -12.35
CA PRO A 61 -36.80 0.54 -11.68
C PRO A 61 -35.94 -0.69 -11.92
N THR A 62 -35.20 -1.11 -10.90
CA THR A 62 -34.45 -2.35 -10.92
C THR A 62 -35.44 -3.50 -11.02
N ALA A 63 -35.45 -4.20 -12.15
CA ALA A 63 -36.20 -5.43 -12.32
C ALA A 63 -35.85 -6.42 -11.20
N LYS A 64 -36.90 -6.97 -10.57
CA LYS A 64 -36.83 -7.94 -9.48
C LYS A 64 -35.94 -9.13 -9.91
N PRO A 65 -34.83 -9.44 -9.22
CA PRO A 65 -34.01 -10.58 -9.61
C PRO A 65 -34.72 -11.88 -9.24
N ALA A 66 -34.77 -12.81 -10.20
CA ALA A 66 -35.21 -14.19 -10.00
C ALA A 66 -34.27 -14.92 -9.02
N PRO A 67 -34.75 -15.95 -8.29
CA PRO A 67 -33.92 -16.68 -7.33
C PRO A 67 -32.88 -17.51 -8.10
N VAL A 68 -31.63 -17.07 -8.05
CA VAL A 68 -30.48 -17.80 -8.61
C VAL A 68 -29.92 -18.75 -7.55
N SER A 69 -29.96 -20.03 -7.89
CA SER A 69 -29.33 -21.14 -7.18
C SER A 69 -27.85 -20.84 -6.87
N SER A 70 -27.43 -21.21 -5.66
CA SER A 70 -26.08 -21.03 -5.14
C SER A 70 -25.05 -21.77 -6.00
N SER A 71 -24.38 -21.03 -6.87
CA SER A 71 -23.03 -21.36 -7.33
C SER A 71 -22.29 -20.04 -7.52
N PHE A 72 -21.46 -19.70 -6.55
CA PHE A 72 -20.65 -18.48 -6.57
C PHE A 72 -19.57 -18.60 -7.65
N ILE A 73 -19.90 -18.17 -8.87
CA ILE A 73 -18.93 -17.82 -9.91
C ILE A 73 -19.22 -16.37 -10.30
N GLN A 74 -18.53 -15.44 -9.66
CA GLN A 74 -18.54 -14.03 -10.05
C GLN A 74 -17.71 -13.84 -11.32
N ASN A 75 -18.39 -13.51 -12.42
CA ASN A 75 -17.79 -13.07 -13.67
C ASN A 75 -18.42 -11.73 -14.09
N ARG A 76 -17.63 -10.64 -14.10
CA ARG A 76 -17.60 -9.56 -15.13
C ARG A 76 -16.67 -8.41 -14.72
N PRO A 77 -16.17 -7.55 -15.65
CA PRO A 77 -15.93 -7.72 -17.09
C PRO A 77 -14.48 -7.41 -17.52
N LYS A 78 -14.15 -7.76 -18.77
CA LYS A 78 -12.89 -7.49 -19.47
C LYS A 78 -12.71 -5.99 -19.78
N THR A 79 -11.51 -5.47 -19.53
CA THR A 79 -10.90 -4.42 -20.35
C THR A 79 -9.46 -4.82 -20.67
N VAL A 80 -9.11 -4.74 -21.94
CA VAL A 80 -7.94 -5.34 -22.58
C VAL A 80 -6.80 -4.31 -22.65
N THR A 81 -5.62 -4.76 -22.21
CA THR A 81 -4.25 -4.32 -22.55
C THR A 81 -3.83 -2.86 -22.38
N LYS A 82 -3.04 -2.60 -21.32
CA LYS A 82 -1.57 -2.50 -21.40
C LYS A 82 -0.96 -2.82 -20.01
N THR A 83 -0.11 -3.84 -19.98
CA THR A 83 0.65 -4.41 -18.87
C THR A 83 1.90 -3.58 -18.49
N PRO A 84 2.66 -3.89 -17.40
CA PRO A 84 2.35 -4.79 -16.29
C PRO A 84 2.71 -4.24 -14.87
N GLU A 85 2.35 -5.02 -13.84
CA GLU A 85 2.92 -5.05 -12.48
C GLU A 85 2.52 -3.96 -11.48
N ASN A 86 1.26 -3.98 -11.04
CA ASN A 86 1.01 -3.72 -9.62
C ASN A 86 0.14 -4.86 -9.09
N VAL A 87 0.80 -6.01 -8.93
CA VAL A 87 0.25 -7.13 -8.18
C VAL A 87 -0.04 -6.58 -6.79
N THR A 88 -1.31 -6.32 -6.52
CA THR A 88 -1.82 -6.12 -5.16
C THR A 88 -1.64 -7.46 -4.46
N LYS A 89 -0.40 -7.78 -4.08
CA LYS A 89 -0.08 -8.92 -3.22
C LYS A 89 -0.92 -8.71 -1.97
N ALA A 90 -1.82 -9.65 -1.70
CA ALA A 90 -2.44 -9.74 -0.39
C ALA A 90 -1.32 -9.59 0.65
N PRO A 91 -1.44 -8.67 1.63
CA PRO A 91 -0.35 -8.37 2.54
C PRO A 91 0.07 -9.66 3.24
N HIS A 92 1.34 -10.03 3.06
CA HIS A 92 1.91 -11.23 3.69
C HIS A 92 1.67 -11.13 5.21
N PRO A 93 1.29 -12.19 5.91
CA PRO A 93 1.03 -12.13 7.36
C PRO A 93 2.22 -11.59 8.17
N GLU A 94 3.44 -11.76 7.67
CA GLU A 94 4.67 -11.17 8.25
C GLU A 94 4.73 -9.64 8.12
N VAL A 95 4.21 -9.09 7.02
CA VAL A 95 4.07 -7.65 6.81
C VAL A 95 3.06 -7.05 7.78
N ASN A 96 1.96 -7.78 8.05
CA ASN A 96 0.97 -7.37 9.04
C ASN A 96 1.53 -7.37 10.48
N GLY A 97 2.39 -8.34 10.82
CA GLY A 97 3.03 -8.41 12.15
C GLY A 97 3.95 -7.22 12.44
N ARG A 98 4.79 -6.83 11.47
CA ARG A 98 5.71 -5.69 11.63
C ARG A 98 5.00 -4.34 11.53
N LEU A 99 4.02 -4.22 10.62
CA LEU A 99 3.30 -2.97 10.37
C LEU A 99 2.42 -2.56 11.56
N ARG A 100 1.78 -3.52 12.23
CA ARG A 100 0.83 -3.22 13.30
C ARG A 100 1.48 -2.51 14.49
N ALA A 101 2.63 -3.00 14.94
CA ALA A 101 3.37 -2.40 16.04
C ALA A 101 3.78 -0.94 15.74
N LEU A 102 4.22 -0.66 14.51
CA LEU A 102 4.61 0.70 14.09
C LEU A 102 3.40 1.65 14.02
N LEU A 103 2.25 1.16 13.56
CA LEU A 103 1.00 1.94 13.54
C LEU A 103 0.49 2.24 14.95
N ASP A 104 0.56 1.26 15.85
CA ASP A 104 0.14 1.41 17.25
C ASP A 104 1.07 2.41 17.98
N GLU A 105 2.39 2.30 17.81
CA GLU A 105 3.37 3.26 18.36
C GLU A 105 3.11 4.68 17.83
N ARG A 106 2.90 4.85 16.53
CA ARG A 106 2.61 6.17 15.93
C ARG A 106 1.33 6.77 16.50
N THR A 107 0.29 5.95 16.65
CA THR A 107 -1.01 6.39 17.19
C THR A 107 -0.88 6.81 18.65
N MET A 108 -0.15 6.03 19.46
CA MET A 108 0.14 6.37 20.85
C MET A 108 0.90 7.70 20.97
N LEU A 109 1.94 7.89 20.15
CA LEU A 109 2.73 9.13 20.16
C LEU A 109 1.89 10.35 19.76
N HIS A 110 0.99 10.21 18.77
CA HIS A 110 0.06 11.29 18.42
C HIS A 110 -0.84 11.67 19.60
N ALA A 111 -1.39 10.70 20.33
CA ALA A 111 -2.20 10.96 21.52
C ALA A 111 -1.40 11.64 22.64
N GLN A 112 -0.10 11.36 22.75
CA GLN A 112 0.78 11.95 23.75
C GLN A 112 1.21 13.39 23.42
N LEU A 113 1.10 13.86 22.16
CA LEU A 113 1.53 15.21 21.77
C LEU A 113 0.77 16.32 22.53
N GLU A 114 -0.52 16.11 22.79
CA GLU A 114 -1.37 17.08 23.49
C GLU A 114 -0.91 17.31 24.94
N TYR A 115 -0.42 16.26 25.59
CA TYR A 115 -0.02 16.28 27.00
C TYR A 115 1.50 16.41 27.23
N ALA A 116 2.30 16.30 26.18
CA ALA A 116 3.75 16.38 26.26
C ALA A 116 4.27 17.82 26.40
N GLY A 117 5.29 18.01 27.25
CA GLY A 117 6.05 19.25 27.35
C GLY A 117 6.89 19.55 26.10
N PRO A 118 7.47 20.76 25.97
CA PRO A 118 8.06 21.24 24.71
C PRO A 118 9.14 20.34 24.11
N MET A 119 10.09 19.88 24.93
CA MET A 119 11.18 19.00 24.50
C MET A 119 10.67 17.60 24.15
N THR A 120 9.81 17.03 24.99
CA THR A 120 9.20 15.71 24.76
C THR A 120 8.34 15.70 23.48
N ARG A 121 7.61 16.79 23.23
CA ARG A 121 6.83 16.99 22.01
C ARG A 121 7.72 16.99 20.76
N LEU A 122 8.89 17.64 20.81
CA LEU A 122 9.87 17.60 19.72
C LEU A 122 10.34 16.17 19.45
N PHE A 123 10.70 15.41 20.50
CA PHE A 123 11.11 14.01 20.37
C PHE A 123 9.99 13.14 19.77
N HIS A 124 8.76 13.30 20.24
CA HIS A 124 7.60 12.58 19.70
C HIS A 124 7.35 12.93 18.22
N CYS A 125 7.43 14.20 17.83
CA CYS A 125 7.30 14.62 16.43
C CYS A 125 8.38 13.98 15.54
N LEU A 126 9.65 13.99 15.97
CA LEU A 126 10.74 13.34 15.23
C LEU A 126 10.51 11.84 15.08
N ARG A 127 10.08 11.17 16.15
CA ARG A 127 9.78 9.74 16.14
C ARG A 127 8.59 9.42 15.22
N ILE A 128 7.54 10.25 15.22
CA ILE A 128 6.39 10.10 14.31
C ILE A 128 6.84 10.20 12.85
N VAL A 129 7.72 11.14 12.52
CA VAL A 129 8.29 11.28 11.16
C VAL A 129 9.08 10.03 10.76
N GLU A 130 9.89 9.50 11.66
CA GLU A 130 10.65 8.26 11.44
C GLU A 130 9.73 7.06 11.21
N LEU A 131 8.74 6.86 12.09
CA LEU A 131 7.73 5.81 11.97
C LEU A 131 6.96 5.92 10.65
N THR A 132 6.63 7.14 10.21
CA THR A 132 5.96 7.37 8.92
C THR A 132 6.82 6.90 7.75
N LYS A 133 8.14 7.12 7.80
CA LYS A 133 9.07 6.62 6.77
C LYS A 133 9.11 5.09 6.76
N LEU A 134 9.20 4.45 7.92
CA LEU A 134 9.22 2.99 8.04
C LEU A 134 7.92 2.36 7.53
N ILE A 135 6.78 2.88 7.98
CA ILE A 135 5.45 2.45 7.53
C ILE A 135 5.32 2.60 6.01
N THR A 136 5.76 3.72 5.46
CA THR A 136 5.75 3.97 4.01
C THR A 136 6.65 2.98 3.27
N ALA A 137 7.85 2.70 3.81
CA ALA A 137 8.76 1.74 3.20
C ALA A 137 8.16 0.32 3.13
N ILE A 138 7.45 -0.09 4.18
CA ILE A 138 6.72 -1.37 4.21
C ILE A 138 5.56 -1.37 3.21
N TYR A 139 4.70 -0.33 3.19
CA TYR A 139 3.55 -0.25 2.29
C TYR A 139 3.93 -0.30 0.80
N PHE A 140 5.06 0.32 0.44
CA PHE A 140 5.52 0.41 -0.94
C PHE A 140 6.60 -0.62 -1.28
N ASN A 141 6.87 -1.60 -0.41
CA ASN A 141 7.97 -2.56 -0.56
C ASN A 141 9.31 -1.89 -0.94
N LEU A 142 9.55 -0.68 -0.42
CA LEU A 142 10.81 0.05 -0.56
C LEU A 142 11.86 -0.45 0.43
N GLU A 143 11.46 -1.30 1.38
CA GLU A 143 12.41 -2.12 2.12
C GLU A 143 13.14 -2.99 1.10
N LYS A 144 14.46 -2.82 0.99
CA LYS A 144 15.30 -3.86 0.40
C LYS A 144 14.91 -5.14 1.12
N PRO A 145 14.52 -6.20 0.40
CA PRO A 145 14.19 -7.46 1.04
C PRO A 145 15.35 -7.80 1.96
N GLU A 146 15.05 -7.99 3.24
CA GLU A 146 15.96 -8.58 4.20
C GLU A 146 16.44 -9.87 3.52
N GLU A 147 17.70 -9.90 3.10
CA GLU A 147 18.24 -11.04 2.37
C GLU A 147 18.06 -12.25 3.29
N GLN A 148 17.04 -13.06 3.01
CA GLN A 148 16.87 -14.35 3.67
C GLN A 148 18.22 -15.06 3.61
N PRO A 149 18.62 -15.80 4.66
CA PRO A 149 19.82 -16.60 4.61
C PRO A 149 19.75 -17.44 3.33
N THR A 150 20.60 -17.10 2.36
CA THR A 150 20.57 -17.68 1.04
C THR A 150 20.84 -19.16 1.24
N ASP A 151 19.83 -19.99 1.00
CA ASP A 151 19.97 -21.43 1.15
C ASP A 151 20.74 -21.95 -0.06
N PHE A 152 22.06 -22.06 0.11
CA PHE A 152 22.97 -22.56 -0.92
C PHE A 152 22.84 -24.06 -1.17
N SER A 153 22.02 -24.78 -0.39
CA SER A 153 21.81 -26.23 -0.54
C SER A 153 21.12 -26.60 -1.87
N GLN A 154 20.45 -25.66 -2.52
CA GLN A 154 19.75 -25.89 -3.80
C GLN A 154 20.62 -25.64 -5.03
N ILE A 155 21.82 -25.07 -4.89
CA ILE A 155 22.71 -24.80 -6.02
C ILE A 155 23.49 -26.07 -6.36
N ALA A 156 22.96 -26.86 -7.29
CA ALA A 156 23.60 -28.08 -7.79
C ALA A 156 24.78 -27.81 -8.75
N ASP A 157 24.82 -26.64 -9.39
CA ASP A 157 25.84 -26.31 -10.39
C ASP A 157 27.11 -25.72 -9.76
N ARG A 158 28.21 -26.46 -9.89
CA ARG A 158 29.54 -26.08 -9.41
C ARG A 158 30.06 -24.77 -10.01
N ALA A 159 29.72 -24.46 -11.27
CA ALA A 159 30.13 -23.21 -11.90
C ALA A 159 29.46 -22.01 -11.21
N GLN A 160 28.18 -22.16 -10.86
CA GLN A 160 27.41 -21.15 -10.13
C GLN A 160 27.95 -20.95 -8.72
N LEU A 161 28.26 -22.04 -7.99
CA LEU A 161 28.89 -21.95 -6.67
C LEU A 161 30.25 -21.22 -6.69
N LYS A 162 31.08 -21.46 -7.71
CA LYS A 162 32.37 -20.75 -7.87
C LYS A 162 32.16 -19.26 -8.14
N GLN A 163 31.21 -18.92 -9.02
CA GLN A 163 30.90 -17.54 -9.35
C GLN A 163 30.38 -16.79 -8.13
N GLU A 164 29.51 -17.43 -7.36
CA GLU A 164 28.91 -16.83 -6.17
C GLU A 164 29.93 -16.62 -5.06
N LEU A 165 30.83 -17.58 -4.86
CA LEU A 165 31.98 -17.42 -3.96
C LEU A 165 32.90 -16.26 -4.38
N LEU A 166 33.09 -16.05 -5.68
CA LEU A 166 33.83 -14.90 -6.22
C LEU A 166 33.13 -13.57 -5.91
N ASN A 167 31.81 -13.51 -6.13
CA ASN A 167 30.98 -12.35 -5.82
C ASN A 167 31.04 -11.99 -4.34
N MET A 168 30.92 -12.97 -3.44
CA MET A 168 30.99 -12.75 -2.00
C MET A 168 32.37 -12.30 -1.53
N ARG A 169 33.45 -12.84 -2.10
CA ARG A 169 34.81 -12.37 -1.80
C ARG A 169 35.02 -10.92 -2.23
N ALA A 170 34.49 -10.54 -3.40
CA ALA A 170 34.52 -9.16 -3.86
C ALA A 170 33.69 -8.23 -2.95
N LEU A 171 32.51 -8.68 -2.51
CA LEU A 171 31.69 -7.94 -1.56
C LEU A 171 32.38 -7.77 -0.20
N ARG A 172 33.05 -8.81 0.31
CA ARG A 172 33.85 -8.75 1.54
C ARG A 172 34.95 -7.70 1.45
N ALA A 173 35.66 -7.64 0.32
CA ALA A 173 36.70 -6.63 0.09
C ALA A 173 36.14 -5.20 0.08
N LYS A 174 34.91 -5.01 -0.45
CA LYS A 174 34.21 -3.72 -0.42
C LYS A 174 33.72 -3.36 0.99
N LEU A 175 33.16 -4.31 1.73
CA LEU A 175 32.67 -4.09 3.10
C LEU A 175 33.79 -3.79 4.09
N ARG A 176 34.95 -4.43 3.97
CA ARG A 176 36.14 -4.11 4.80
C ARG A 176 36.60 -2.67 4.66
N LYS A 177 36.37 -2.04 3.51
CA LYS A 177 36.71 -0.64 3.25
C LYS A 177 35.61 0.34 3.68
N ASN A 178 34.45 -0.15 4.14
CA ASN A 178 33.31 0.68 4.53
C ASN A 178 32.99 0.53 6.03
N PRO A 179 33.42 1.48 6.89
CA PRO A 179 33.24 1.39 8.34
C PRO A 179 31.76 1.41 8.77
N LYS A 180 30.85 1.96 7.95
CA LYS A 180 29.42 2.04 8.27
C LYS A 180 28.70 0.69 8.17
N ARG A 181 29.26 -0.26 7.41
CA ARG A 181 28.67 -1.59 7.15
C ARG A 181 29.52 -2.73 7.72
N GLN A 182 30.42 -2.41 8.64
CA GLN A 182 31.35 -3.36 9.22
C GLN A 182 30.64 -4.46 10.04
N ALA A 183 29.45 -4.16 10.58
CA ALA A 183 28.60 -5.11 11.30
C ALA A 183 28.10 -6.27 10.41
N GLU A 184 28.12 -6.12 9.08
CA GLU A 184 27.68 -7.15 8.12
C GLU A 184 28.79 -8.17 7.80
N LEU A 185 30.04 -7.89 8.17
CA LEU A 185 31.19 -8.76 7.85
C LEU A 185 31.11 -10.17 8.45
N PRO A 186 30.75 -10.37 9.73
CA PRO A 186 30.70 -11.70 10.32
C PRO A 186 29.71 -12.62 9.58
N ALA A 187 28.51 -12.12 9.29
CA ALA A 187 27.48 -12.86 8.56
C ALA A 187 27.92 -13.21 7.13
N LEU A 188 28.64 -12.31 6.44
CA LEU A 188 29.18 -12.60 5.12
C LEU A 188 30.32 -13.64 5.17
N GLU A 189 31.15 -13.63 6.22
CA GLU A 189 32.22 -14.63 6.39
C GLU A 189 31.65 -16.03 6.65
N GLU A 190 30.56 -16.14 7.42
CA GLU A 190 29.83 -17.41 7.58
C GLU A 190 29.30 -17.92 6.22
N LYS A 191 28.64 -17.07 5.43
CA LYS A 191 28.15 -17.45 4.08
C LYS A 191 29.29 -17.95 3.18
N ILE A 192 30.43 -17.26 3.18
CA ILE A 192 31.61 -17.67 2.39
C ILE A 192 32.11 -19.05 2.82
N ASN A 193 32.10 -19.35 4.12
CA ASN A 193 32.52 -20.64 4.64
C ASN A 193 31.57 -21.74 4.22
N THR A 194 30.25 -21.52 4.30
CA THR A 194 29.23 -22.47 3.86
C THR A 194 29.37 -22.81 2.38
N VAL A 195 29.48 -21.80 1.50
CA VAL A 195 29.67 -22.03 0.05
C VAL A 195 31.01 -22.72 -0.23
N SER A 196 32.06 -22.38 0.52
CA SER A 196 33.38 -23.04 0.39
C SER A 196 33.34 -24.51 0.81
N GLN A 197 32.52 -24.87 1.81
CA GLN A 197 32.32 -26.26 2.23
C GLN A 197 31.51 -27.05 1.20
N LEU A 198 30.43 -26.47 0.68
CA LEU A 198 29.62 -27.08 -0.40
C LEU A 198 30.46 -27.32 -1.67
N LEU A 199 31.36 -26.40 -2.01
CA LEU A 199 32.30 -26.57 -3.13
C LEU A 199 33.32 -27.70 -2.93
N LYS A 200 33.67 -28.01 -1.68
CA LYS A 200 34.56 -29.14 -1.34
C LYS A 200 33.79 -30.46 -1.34
N GLN A 201 32.53 -30.45 -0.92
CA GLN A 201 31.67 -31.64 -0.96
C GLN A 201 31.39 -32.06 -2.41
N THR A 202 31.03 -31.10 -3.28
CA THR A 202 30.86 -31.32 -4.74
C THR A 202 32.16 -31.63 -5.50
N GLN A 203 33.30 -31.74 -4.82
CA GLN A 203 34.55 -32.25 -5.38
C GLN A 203 34.80 -33.73 -5.06
N ASN A 204 34.14 -34.27 -4.04
CA ASN A 204 34.33 -35.63 -3.54
C ASN A 204 33.22 -36.59 -3.98
N ASP A 205 32.14 -36.06 -4.58
CA ASP A 205 31.14 -36.80 -5.36
C ASP A 205 31.52 -36.81 -6.84
#